data_AF-A0D445-F1
#
_entry.id   AF-A0D445-F1
#
_cell.length_a   1.000
_cell.length_b   1.000
_cell.length_c   1.000
_cell.angle_alpha   90.00
_cell.angle_beta   90.00
_cell.angle_gamma   90.00
#
_symmetry.space_group_name_H-M   'P 1'
#
loop_
_entity.id
_entity.type
_entity.pdbx_description
1 polymer ?
#
loop_
_entity_poly.entity_id
_entity_poly.type
_entity_poly.pdbx_seq_one_letter_code
_entity_poly.pdbx_strand_id
1 'polypeptide(L)'
;MDQVSSQKVRLNANTNLVIKQITVYDQFSNFFASFIKTYSTPDHICAYAATANIRIIQQYGVKEGLTKLQEMNLVKSYMEEMMRFIFSARMKYAQTQWGKDINMIRQYCQDWVANYELSDYLKTLALENVYVFRHVGLFHPQLFEKTKNEERERIIKDETPFKNDPYFIYYPKEDKYISKNEFQIQDNHLYIFDTMGHFVCGWVKKKEKNNKDITILETIPHLDTKKNKNLQIFFE
;
A
#
# COMPACT_ATOMS: atom_id res chain seq x y z
N MET A 1 2.92 13.63 24.12
CA MET A 1 4.15 13.84 23.34
C MET A 1 4.42 12.51 22.66
N ASP A 2 3.82 12.22 21.51
CA ASP A 2 4.04 10.94 20.83
C ASP A 2 3.83 11.11 19.33
N GLN A 3 4.54 10.45 18.41
CA GLN A 3 5.98 10.15 18.31
C GLN A 3 6.27 10.26 16.81
N VAL A 4 6.72 11.41 16.33
CA VAL A 4 7.32 11.48 14.98
C VAL A 4 8.70 10.85 15.09
N SER A 5 8.81 9.57 14.77
CA SER A 5 10.11 8.91 14.70
C SER A 5 10.80 9.32 13.39
N SER A 6 12.03 9.82 13.49
CA SER A 6 12.85 10.12 12.32
C SER A 6 14.12 9.28 12.33
N GLN A 7 14.47 8.72 11.17
CA GLN A 7 15.69 7.97 10.95
C GLN A 7 16.44 8.56 9.75
N LYS A 8 17.77 8.67 9.86
CA LYS A 8 18.62 9.10 8.75
C LYS A 8 19.17 7.87 8.04
N VAL A 9 18.98 7.78 6.73
CA VAL A 9 19.45 6.67 5.90
C VAL A 9 20.23 7.26 4.72
N ARG A 10 21.36 6.64 4.36
CA ARG A 10 22.11 7.01 3.14
C ARG A 10 21.75 6.03 2.02
N LEU A 11 21.11 6.52 0.96
CA LEU A 11 20.81 5.72 -0.23
C LEU A 11 22.02 5.60 -1.17
N ASN A 12 22.90 6.60 -1.19
CA ASN A 12 24.20 6.62 -1.89
C ASN A 12 25.13 7.69 -1.29
N ALA A 13 26.40 7.75 -1.72
CA ALA A 13 27.44 8.61 -1.15
C ALA A 13 27.12 10.12 -1.14
N ASN A 14 26.18 10.58 -1.98
CA ASN A 14 25.91 12.00 -2.23
C ASN A 14 24.47 12.46 -1.90
N THR A 15 23.61 11.58 -1.35
CA THR A 15 22.22 11.93 -0.98
C THR A 15 21.98 11.62 0.49
N ASN A 16 21.68 12.64 1.30
CA ASN A 16 21.13 12.39 2.63
C ASN A 16 19.62 12.23 2.52
N LEU A 17 19.12 11.04 2.88
CA LEU A 17 17.71 10.77 3.03
C LEU A 17 17.33 10.86 4.50
N VAL A 18 16.33 11.66 4.82
CA VAL A 18 15.68 11.59 6.13
C VAL A 18 14.34 10.91 5.94
N ILE A 19 14.14 9.78 6.62
CA ILE A 19 12.85 9.10 6.66
C ILE A 19 12.15 9.55 7.94
N LYS A 20 10.94 10.07 7.79
CA LYS A 20 10.03 10.40 8.88
C LYS A 20 8.83 9.50 8.81
N GLN A 21 8.31 9.08 9.95
CA GLN A 21 7.08 8.32 10.01
C GLN A 21 6.02 9.14 10.75
N ILE A 22 4.82 9.18 10.20
CA ILE A 22 3.62 9.74 10.81
C ILE A 22 2.59 8.62 10.91
N THR A 23 2.09 8.41 12.11
CA THR A 23 0.98 7.47 12.33
C THR A 23 -0.32 8.20 12.04
N VAL A 24 -1.12 7.71 11.08
CA VAL A 24 -2.33 8.41 10.62
C VAL A 24 -3.60 7.98 11.37
N TYR A 25 -3.83 6.68 11.51
CA TYR A 25 -4.99 6.09 12.19
C TYR A 25 -4.77 4.59 12.47
N ASP A 26 -5.65 4.00 13.28
CA ASP A 26 -5.64 2.58 13.63
C ASP A 26 -6.47 1.74 12.64
N GLN A 27 -5.79 1.01 11.76
CA GLN A 27 -6.44 0.11 10.80
C GLN A 27 -7.12 -1.11 11.46
N PHE A 28 -6.76 -1.44 12.71
CA PHE A 28 -7.35 -2.53 13.49
C PHE A 28 -8.49 -2.08 14.39
N SER A 29 -8.87 -0.80 14.34
CA SER A 29 -9.98 -0.28 15.13
C SER A 29 -11.31 -0.92 14.72
N ASN A 30 -12.22 -1.01 15.69
CA ASN A 30 -13.60 -1.51 15.46
C ASN A 30 -14.36 -0.73 14.37
N PHE A 31 -13.90 0.47 14.03
CA PHE A 31 -14.46 1.28 12.95
C PHE A 31 -14.45 0.54 11.61
N PHE A 32 -13.38 -0.24 11.32
CA PHE A 32 -13.24 -0.99 10.07
C PHE A 32 -13.83 -2.40 10.12
N ALA A 33 -14.18 -2.92 11.30
CA ALA A 33 -14.62 -4.31 11.47
C ALA A 33 -15.86 -4.68 10.65
N SER A 34 -16.86 -3.79 10.60
CA SER A 34 -18.07 -3.99 9.77
C SER A 34 -17.74 -4.14 8.29
N PHE A 35 -16.69 -3.46 7.85
CA PHE A 35 -16.27 -3.36 6.47
C PHE A 35 -15.45 -4.57 6.04
N ILE A 36 -14.51 -4.97 6.91
CA ILE A 36 -13.74 -6.20 6.77
C ILE A 36 -14.68 -7.38 6.60
N LYS A 37 -15.72 -7.45 7.45
CA LYS A 37 -16.75 -8.48 7.36
C LYS A 37 -17.55 -8.42 6.06
N THR A 38 -17.97 -7.22 5.63
CA THR A 38 -18.78 -7.04 4.42
C THR A 38 -18.05 -7.51 3.17
N TYR A 39 -16.75 -7.19 3.06
CA TYR A 39 -15.94 -7.52 1.88
C TYR A 39 -15.09 -8.79 2.05
N SER A 40 -15.28 -9.52 3.16
CA SER A 40 -14.57 -10.78 3.45
C SER A 40 -13.04 -10.68 3.28
N THR A 41 -12.44 -9.54 3.62
CA THR A 41 -11.00 -9.29 3.48
C THR A 41 -10.25 -9.68 4.78
N PRO A 42 -8.93 -9.91 4.76
CA PRO A 42 -8.14 -10.00 5.99
C PRO A 42 -8.26 -8.77 6.90
N ASP A 43 -7.99 -8.95 8.19
CA ASP A 43 -7.94 -7.84 9.17
C ASP A 43 -6.80 -6.85 8.88
N HIS A 44 -5.76 -7.29 8.18
CA HIS A 44 -4.62 -6.45 7.77
C HIS A 44 -4.95 -5.65 6.51
N ILE A 45 -5.61 -4.50 6.68
CA ILE A 45 -6.14 -3.68 5.58
C ILE A 45 -5.17 -2.58 5.07
N CYS A 46 -3.86 -2.74 5.33
CA CYS A 46 -2.84 -1.72 5.04
C CYS A 46 -2.76 -1.32 3.56
N ALA A 47 -2.98 -2.25 2.62
CA ALA A 47 -3.02 -1.93 1.18
C ALA A 47 -4.16 -0.96 0.82
N TYR A 48 -5.34 -1.19 1.41
CA TYR A 48 -6.51 -0.32 1.23
C TYR A 48 -6.28 1.04 1.89
N ALA A 49 -5.68 1.05 3.08
CA ALA A 49 -5.32 2.27 3.79
C ALA A 49 -4.28 3.11 3.04
N ALA A 50 -3.19 2.50 2.55
CA ALA A 50 -2.16 3.17 1.76
C ALA A 50 -2.75 3.80 0.49
N THR A 51 -3.66 3.09 -0.18
CA THR A 51 -4.35 3.58 -1.37
C THR A 51 -5.29 4.73 -1.07
N ALA A 52 -6.10 4.62 -0.02
CA ALA A 52 -6.96 5.70 0.44
C ALA A 52 -6.14 6.95 0.80
N ASN A 53 -5.01 6.76 1.47
CA ASN A 53 -4.10 7.84 1.83
C ASN A 53 -3.57 8.55 0.58
N ILE A 54 -3.09 7.82 -0.42
CA ILE A 54 -2.64 8.41 -1.68
C ILE A 54 -3.75 9.22 -2.35
N ARG A 55 -4.96 8.66 -2.46
CA ARG A 55 -6.08 9.34 -3.13
C ARG A 55 -6.45 10.64 -2.42
N ILE A 56 -6.49 10.62 -1.09
CA ILE A 56 -6.77 11.83 -0.29
C ILE A 56 -5.65 12.85 -0.47
N ILE A 57 -4.38 12.47 -0.34
CA ILE A 57 -3.26 13.40 -0.52
C ILE A 57 -3.22 13.95 -1.95
N GLN A 58 -3.55 13.16 -2.96
CA GLN A 58 -3.57 13.61 -4.35
C GLN A 58 -4.70 14.60 -4.62
N GLN A 59 -5.88 14.36 -4.04
CA GLN A 59 -7.05 15.21 -4.26
C GLN A 59 -6.95 16.55 -3.51
N TYR A 60 -6.43 16.55 -2.28
CA TYR A 60 -6.40 17.72 -1.41
C TYR A 60 -5.00 18.36 -1.30
N GLY A 61 -3.97 17.73 -1.87
CA GLY A 61 -2.58 18.09 -1.64
C GLY A 61 -2.08 17.64 -0.26
N VAL A 62 -0.75 17.68 -0.05
CA VAL A 62 -0.13 17.15 1.18
C VAL A 62 -0.67 17.81 2.44
N LYS A 63 -0.69 19.15 2.50
CA LYS A 63 -1.05 19.85 3.75
C LYS A 63 -2.50 19.61 4.16
N GLU A 64 -3.45 19.82 3.26
CA GLU A 64 -4.87 19.63 3.56
C GLU A 64 -5.22 18.14 3.63
N GLY A 65 -4.64 17.32 2.76
CA GLY A 65 -4.83 15.88 2.75
C GLY A 65 -4.46 15.23 4.10
N LEU A 66 -3.38 15.66 4.74
CA LEU A 66 -3.01 15.15 6.08
C LEU A 66 -4.09 15.44 7.13
N THR A 67 -4.75 16.61 7.06
CA THR A 67 -5.91 16.92 7.91
C THR A 67 -7.10 16.04 7.54
N LYS A 68 -7.37 15.85 6.24
CA LYS A 68 -8.44 14.99 5.73
C LYS A 68 -8.30 13.52 6.13
N LEU A 69 -7.08 13.03 6.38
CA LEU A 69 -6.85 11.68 6.90
C LEU A 69 -7.39 11.46 8.32
N GLN A 70 -7.72 12.52 9.05
CA GLN A 70 -8.40 12.42 10.35
C GLN A 70 -9.93 12.28 10.20
N GLU A 71 -10.47 12.55 9.01
CA GLU A 71 -11.89 12.37 8.71
C GLU A 71 -12.15 10.89 8.37
N MET A 72 -12.33 10.05 9.39
CA MET A 72 -12.43 8.59 9.24
C MET A 72 -13.52 8.12 8.26
N ASN A 73 -14.62 8.86 8.11
CA ASN A 73 -15.65 8.55 7.12
C ASN A 73 -15.17 8.76 5.68
N LEU A 74 -14.33 9.76 5.44
CA LEU A 74 -13.70 10.01 4.15
C LEU A 74 -12.70 8.88 3.85
N VAL A 75 -11.82 8.56 4.80
CA VAL A 75 -10.89 7.43 4.67
C VAL A 75 -11.65 6.15 4.32
N LYS A 76 -12.73 5.87 5.06
CA LYS A 76 -13.60 4.71 4.83
C LYS A 76 -14.18 4.69 3.41
N SER A 77 -14.67 5.81 2.89
CA SER A 77 -15.26 5.84 1.54
C SER A 77 -14.23 5.50 0.46
N TYR A 78 -13.00 6.01 0.57
CA TYR A 78 -11.93 5.65 -0.36
C TYR A 78 -11.53 4.17 -0.25
N MET A 79 -11.48 3.62 0.97
CA MET A 79 -11.24 2.20 1.18
C MET A 79 -12.39 1.35 0.63
N GLU A 80 -13.65 1.81 0.72
CA GLU A 80 -14.84 1.15 0.17
C GLU A 80 -14.70 0.83 -1.29
N GLU A 81 -14.30 1.84 -2.04
CA GLU A 81 -14.24 1.74 -3.49
C GLU A 81 -13.27 0.66 -3.92
N MET A 82 -12.09 0.60 -3.28
CA MET A 82 -11.09 -0.42 -3.53
C MET A 82 -11.55 -1.81 -3.07
N MET A 83 -12.06 -1.93 -1.84
CA MET A 83 -12.52 -3.21 -1.29
C MET A 83 -13.65 -3.79 -2.14
N ARG A 84 -14.62 -2.96 -2.56
CA ARG A 84 -15.70 -3.37 -3.45
C ARG A 84 -15.19 -3.81 -4.81
N PHE A 85 -14.22 -3.08 -5.40
CA PHE A 85 -13.60 -3.45 -6.67
C PHE A 85 -12.96 -4.82 -6.61
N ILE A 86 -12.06 -5.04 -5.63
CA ILE A 86 -11.34 -6.30 -5.44
C ILE A 86 -12.30 -7.43 -5.11
N PHE A 87 -13.22 -7.22 -4.16
CA PHE A 87 -14.20 -8.23 -3.78
C PHE A 87 -15.05 -8.68 -4.97
N SER A 88 -15.47 -7.74 -5.83
CA SER A 88 -16.25 -8.08 -7.03
C SER A 88 -15.44 -8.93 -8.03
N ALA A 89 -14.16 -8.60 -8.23
CA ALA A 89 -13.27 -9.37 -9.08
C ALA A 89 -13.04 -10.78 -8.54
N ARG A 90 -12.72 -10.88 -7.24
CA ARG A 90 -12.54 -12.16 -6.52
C ARG A 90 -13.78 -13.03 -6.59
N MET A 91 -14.96 -12.48 -6.30
CA MET A 91 -16.21 -13.23 -6.34
C MET A 91 -16.48 -13.80 -7.75
N LYS A 92 -16.22 -13.02 -8.80
CA LYS A 92 -16.38 -13.47 -10.19
C LYS A 92 -15.44 -14.64 -10.52
N TYR A 93 -14.16 -14.54 -10.14
CA TYR A 93 -13.21 -15.63 -10.33
C TYR A 93 -13.61 -16.87 -9.53
N ALA A 94 -13.92 -16.68 -8.25
CA ALA A 94 -14.24 -17.76 -7.32
C ALA A 94 -15.48 -18.55 -7.75
N GLN A 95 -16.52 -17.86 -8.24
CA GLN A 95 -17.71 -18.50 -8.81
C GLN A 95 -17.38 -19.31 -10.08
N THR A 96 -16.40 -18.86 -10.88
CA THR A 96 -15.96 -19.57 -12.08
C THR A 96 -15.17 -20.84 -11.73
N GLN A 97 -14.33 -20.78 -10.68
CA GLN A 97 -13.48 -21.92 -10.29
C GLN A 97 -14.21 -22.96 -9.42
N TRP A 98 -15.03 -22.51 -8.46
CA TRP A 98 -15.60 -23.37 -7.43
C TRP A 98 -17.13 -23.45 -7.49
N GLY A 99 -17.77 -22.79 -8.45
CA GLY A 99 -19.20 -22.84 -8.67
C GLY A 99 -20.01 -22.40 -7.45
N LYS A 100 -20.58 -23.37 -6.73
CA LYS A 100 -21.42 -23.16 -5.54
C LYS A 100 -20.75 -23.56 -4.21
N ASP A 101 -19.45 -23.89 -4.20
CA ASP A 101 -18.75 -24.18 -2.96
C ASP A 101 -18.47 -22.90 -2.16
N ILE A 102 -19.38 -22.58 -1.24
CA ILE A 102 -19.34 -21.37 -0.42
C ILE A 102 -18.11 -21.34 0.49
N ASN A 103 -17.60 -22.49 0.94
CA ASN A 103 -16.47 -22.53 1.86
C ASN A 103 -15.18 -22.17 1.13
N MET A 104 -14.96 -22.74 -0.05
CA MET A 104 -13.82 -22.42 -0.91
C MET A 104 -13.85 -20.96 -1.35
N ILE A 105 -15.02 -20.45 -1.76
CA ILE A 105 -15.20 -19.04 -2.15
C ILE A 105 -14.87 -18.11 -0.98
N ARG A 106 -15.40 -18.39 0.21
CA ARG A 106 -15.14 -17.57 1.39
C ARG A 106 -13.66 -17.57 1.76
N GLN A 107 -13.02 -18.74 1.77
CA GLN A 107 -11.60 -18.88 2.07
C GLN A 107 -10.75 -18.07 1.09
N TYR A 108 -11.00 -18.22 -0.21
CA TYR A 108 -10.29 -17.45 -1.24
C TYR A 108 -10.48 -15.93 -1.07
N CYS A 109 -11.70 -15.46 -0.80
CA CYS A 109 -11.94 -14.04 -0.58
C CYS A 109 -11.18 -13.51 0.66
N GLN A 110 -10.99 -14.35 1.67
CA GLN A 110 -10.22 -14.04 2.89
C GLN A 110 -8.72 -14.28 2.76
N ASP A 111 -8.24 -14.93 1.69
CA ASP A 111 -6.82 -15.17 1.51
C ASP A 111 -6.10 -13.84 1.24
N TRP A 112 -4.94 -13.69 1.87
CA TRP A 112 -4.07 -12.54 1.68
C TRP A 112 -3.37 -12.64 0.33
N VAL A 113 -3.94 -11.96 -0.66
CA VAL A 113 -3.48 -12.01 -2.05
C VAL A 113 -3.75 -10.65 -2.72
N ALA A 114 -3.16 -9.58 -2.20
CA ALA A 114 -3.57 -8.23 -2.59
C ALA A 114 -2.53 -7.49 -3.45
N ASN A 115 -1.41 -8.12 -3.87
CA ASN A 115 -0.40 -7.37 -4.57
C ASN A 115 -0.92 -7.01 -5.96
N TYR A 116 -1.20 -7.97 -6.84
CA TYR A 116 -1.61 -7.61 -8.20
C TYR A 116 -3.02 -7.02 -8.29
N GLU A 117 -3.92 -7.39 -7.39
CA GLU A 117 -5.26 -6.79 -7.31
C GLU A 117 -5.20 -5.30 -6.94
N LEU A 118 -4.26 -4.90 -6.07
CA LEU A 118 -3.98 -3.48 -5.81
C LEU A 118 -3.48 -2.78 -7.09
N SER A 119 -2.57 -3.41 -7.84
CA SER A 119 -2.09 -2.84 -9.11
C SER A 119 -3.24 -2.63 -10.09
N ASP A 120 -4.11 -3.64 -10.24
CA ASP A 120 -5.24 -3.59 -11.15
C ASP A 120 -6.23 -2.48 -10.74
N TYR A 121 -6.46 -2.27 -9.44
CA TYR A 121 -7.27 -1.15 -8.95
C TYR A 121 -6.61 0.21 -9.23
N LEU A 122 -5.33 0.37 -8.88
CA LEU A 122 -4.60 1.64 -9.10
C LEU A 122 -4.54 2.02 -10.58
N LYS A 123 -4.43 1.04 -11.47
CA LYS A 123 -4.54 1.23 -12.92
C LYS A 123 -5.84 1.91 -13.32
N THR A 124 -6.97 1.49 -12.74
CA THR A 124 -8.28 2.09 -13.05
C THR A 124 -8.39 3.55 -12.62
N LEU A 125 -7.60 3.98 -11.64
CA LEU A 125 -7.62 5.34 -11.13
C LEU A 125 -6.77 6.30 -11.97
N ALA A 126 -5.84 5.78 -12.77
CA ALA A 126 -4.93 6.57 -13.62
C ALA A 126 -4.23 7.73 -12.88
N LEU A 127 -3.84 7.49 -11.62
CA LEU A 127 -3.29 8.51 -10.75
C LEU A 127 -1.94 9.05 -11.27
N GLU A 128 -1.81 10.37 -11.36
CA GLU A 128 -0.57 11.02 -11.76
C GLU A 128 0.45 11.04 -10.62
N ASN A 129 1.74 10.91 -10.95
CA ASN A 129 2.85 11.02 -10.00
C ASN A 129 2.75 10.04 -8.81
N VAL A 130 2.09 8.91 -9.00
CA VAL A 130 1.99 7.81 -8.04
C VAL A 130 2.83 6.64 -8.54
N TYR A 131 3.66 6.08 -7.67
CA TYR A 131 4.52 4.94 -7.96
C TYR A 131 4.39 3.89 -6.87
N VAL A 132 4.47 2.61 -7.23
CA VAL A 132 4.41 1.52 -6.26
C VAL A 132 5.74 0.77 -6.28
N PHE A 133 6.46 0.82 -5.17
CA PHE A 133 7.61 -0.05 -4.93
C PHE A 133 7.10 -1.43 -4.56
N ARG A 134 7.52 -2.44 -5.32
CA ARG A 134 7.07 -3.83 -5.19
C ARG A 134 8.23 -4.73 -4.86
N HIS A 135 8.10 -5.58 -3.85
CA HIS A 135 9.03 -6.67 -3.67
C HIS A 135 8.89 -7.69 -4.80
N VAL A 136 10.02 -8.25 -5.23
CA VAL A 136 10.04 -9.38 -6.16
C VAL A 136 9.77 -10.64 -5.35
N GLY A 137 8.56 -11.19 -5.43
CA GLY A 137 8.20 -12.48 -4.85
C GLY A 137 9.12 -13.63 -5.29
N LEU A 138 9.62 -13.61 -6.54
CA LEU A 138 10.61 -14.59 -7.01
C LEU A 138 11.96 -14.55 -6.25
N PHE A 139 12.28 -13.43 -5.60
CA PHE A 139 13.45 -13.27 -4.74
C PHE A 139 13.27 -13.97 -3.38
N HIS A 140 12.04 -14.40 -3.06
CA HIS A 140 11.66 -15.07 -1.81
C HIS A 140 11.00 -16.44 -2.08
N PRO A 141 11.78 -17.49 -2.39
CA PRO A 141 11.25 -18.79 -2.84
C PRO A 141 10.21 -19.40 -1.89
N GLN A 142 10.41 -19.28 -0.57
CA GLN A 142 9.49 -19.82 0.44
C GLN A 142 8.12 -19.13 0.45
N LEU A 143 8.06 -17.84 0.11
CA LEU A 143 6.81 -17.11 -0.01
C LEU A 143 6.13 -17.45 -1.33
N PHE A 144 6.91 -17.47 -2.41
CA PHE A 144 6.42 -17.84 -3.74
C PHE A 144 5.79 -19.25 -3.79
N GLU A 145 6.38 -20.23 -3.12
CA GLU A 145 5.83 -21.59 -3.02
C GLU A 145 4.44 -21.64 -2.38
N LYS A 146 4.15 -20.71 -1.46
CA LYS A 146 2.86 -20.59 -0.77
C LYS A 146 1.85 -19.77 -1.54
N THR A 147 2.28 -18.97 -2.51
CA THR A 147 1.39 -18.19 -3.38
C THR A 147 0.61 -19.11 -4.32
N LYS A 148 -0.68 -18.84 -4.46
CA LYS A 148 -1.63 -19.64 -5.25
C LYS A 148 -2.38 -18.76 -6.25
N ASN A 149 -3.17 -19.43 -7.09
CA ASN A 149 -4.12 -18.81 -8.02
C ASN A 149 -3.47 -17.76 -8.93
N GLU A 150 -4.20 -16.71 -9.29
CA GLU A 150 -3.79 -15.71 -10.29
C GLU A 150 -2.56 -14.92 -9.86
N GLU A 151 -2.37 -14.72 -8.55
CA GLU A 151 -1.19 -14.04 -8.02
C GLU A 151 0.09 -14.78 -8.37
N ARG A 152 0.09 -16.12 -8.27
CA ARG A 152 1.27 -16.92 -8.63
C ARG A 152 1.60 -16.77 -10.11
N GLU A 153 0.57 -16.79 -10.96
CA GLU A 153 0.73 -16.60 -12.41
C GLU A 153 1.28 -15.20 -12.73
N ARG A 154 0.76 -14.17 -12.06
CA ARG A 154 1.23 -12.79 -12.19
C ARG A 154 2.66 -12.64 -11.68
N ILE A 155 3.06 -13.25 -10.56
CA ILE A 155 4.46 -13.24 -10.10
C ILE A 155 5.39 -13.80 -11.18
N ILE A 156 5.07 -14.97 -11.74
CA ILE A 156 5.90 -15.59 -12.78
C ILE A 156 5.98 -14.68 -14.01
N LYS A 157 4.83 -14.19 -14.48
CA LYS A 157 4.76 -13.41 -15.72
C LYS A 157 5.39 -12.03 -15.59
N ASP A 158 5.03 -11.29 -14.55
CA ASP A 158 5.31 -9.86 -14.40
C ASP A 158 6.67 -9.62 -13.71
N GLU A 159 7.14 -10.54 -12.84
CA GLU A 159 8.40 -10.35 -12.10
C GLU A 159 9.63 -11.04 -12.70
N THR A 160 9.45 -11.98 -13.63
CA THR A 160 10.59 -12.66 -14.28
C THR A 160 11.67 -11.70 -14.81
N PRO A 161 11.34 -10.55 -15.43
CA PRO A 161 12.33 -9.57 -15.86
C PRO A 161 13.17 -8.97 -14.70
N PHE A 162 12.65 -9.00 -13.48
CA PHE A 162 13.23 -8.37 -12.28
C PHE A 162 13.75 -9.40 -11.27
N LYS A 163 13.83 -10.69 -11.61
CA LYS A 163 14.20 -11.80 -10.69
C LYS A 163 15.54 -11.63 -9.94
N ASN A 164 16.42 -10.76 -10.42
CA ASN A 164 17.73 -10.48 -9.83
C ASN A 164 17.74 -9.20 -8.98
N ASP A 165 16.62 -8.47 -8.93
CA ASP A 165 16.42 -7.28 -8.11
C ASP A 165 15.54 -7.62 -6.89
N PRO A 166 15.77 -7.00 -5.72
CA PRO A 166 14.92 -7.19 -4.55
C PRO A 166 13.55 -6.50 -4.68
N TYR A 167 13.46 -5.47 -5.53
CA TYR A 167 12.23 -4.73 -5.80
C TYR A 167 12.23 -4.11 -7.20
N PHE A 168 11.04 -3.84 -7.72
CA PHE A 168 10.78 -3.11 -8.97
C PHE A 168 9.75 -1.99 -8.71
N ILE A 169 9.56 -1.10 -9.68
CA ILE A 169 8.62 0.02 -9.58
C ILE A 169 7.49 -0.19 -10.57
N TYR A 170 6.25 -0.13 -10.09
CA TYR A 170 5.04 -0.09 -10.90
C TYR A 170 4.53 1.35 -11.07
N TYR A 171 4.16 1.67 -12.30
CA TYR A 171 3.60 2.92 -12.78
C TYR A 171 2.13 2.67 -13.13
N PRO A 172 1.18 2.98 -12.24
CA PRO A 172 -0.23 2.63 -12.47
C PRO A 172 -0.85 3.32 -13.69
N LYS A 173 -0.48 4.57 -13.94
CA LYS A 173 -1.02 5.36 -15.07
C LYS A 173 -0.60 4.79 -16.42
N GLU A 174 0.66 4.42 -16.57
CA GLU A 174 1.22 3.85 -17.79
C GLU A 174 1.08 2.32 -17.88
N ASP A 175 0.56 1.69 -16.83
CA ASP A 175 0.52 0.25 -16.64
C ASP A 175 1.87 -0.43 -16.93
N LYS A 176 2.93 0.10 -16.34
CA LYS A 176 4.32 -0.28 -16.66
C LYS A 176 5.10 -0.65 -15.42
N TYR A 177 5.93 -1.68 -15.54
CA TYR A 177 6.96 -2.03 -14.56
C TYR A 177 8.34 -1.62 -15.06
N ILE A 178 9.20 -1.11 -14.18
CA ILE A 178 10.61 -0.77 -14.49
C ILE A 178 11.55 -1.27 -13.39
N SER A 179 12.83 -1.45 -13.75
CA SER A 179 13.86 -1.80 -12.77
C SER A 179 14.15 -0.61 -11.85
N LYS A 180 14.55 -0.90 -10.61
CA LYS A 180 15.03 0.10 -9.66
C LYS A 180 16.17 0.97 -10.19
N ASN A 181 16.99 0.44 -11.10
CA ASN A 181 18.14 1.17 -11.66
C ASN A 181 17.71 2.24 -12.68
N GLU A 182 16.51 2.11 -13.24
CA GLU A 182 15.91 3.05 -14.18
C GLU A 182 15.05 4.11 -13.45
N PHE A 183 14.81 3.91 -12.14
CA PHE A 183 13.96 4.78 -11.36
C PHE A 183 14.76 5.80 -10.54
N GLN A 184 14.29 7.04 -10.55
CA GLN A 184 14.74 8.05 -9.61
C GLN A 184 13.54 8.59 -8.84
N ILE A 185 13.63 8.51 -7.52
CA ILE A 185 12.66 9.15 -6.61
C ILE A 185 12.62 10.63 -6.93
N GLN A 186 11.45 11.17 -7.26
CA GLN A 186 11.26 12.59 -7.54
C GLN A 186 10.48 13.30 -6.43
N ASP A 187 10.64 14.61 -6.38
CA ASP A 187 9.99 15.47 -5.41
C ASP A 187 8.50 15.64 -5.77
N ASN A 188 7.64 15.82 -4.76
CA ASN A 188 6.19 15.98 -4.92
C ASN A 188 5.47 14.78 -5.56
N HIS A 189 6.13 13.62 -5.59
CA HIS A 189 5.51 12.35 -5.98
C HIS A 189 5.01 11.59 -4.75
N LEU A 190 4.03 10.74 -4.97
CA LEU A 190 3.45 9.84 -3.99
C LEU A 190 3.89 8.41 -4.28
N TYR A 191 4.03 7.64 -3.21
CA TYR A 191 4.61 6.31 -3.25
C TYR A 191 3.77 5.36 -2.40
N ILE A 192 3.53 4.16 -2.92
CA ILE A 192 3.18 3.01 -2.08
C ILE A 192 4.43 2.16 -1.95
N PHE A 193 4.84 1.87 -0.72
CA PHE A 193 5.89 0.92 -0.45
C PHE A 193 5.27 -0.38 0.02
N ASP A 194 5.43 -1.43 -0.79
CA ASP A 194 5.27 -2.80 -0.35
C ASP A 194 6.51 -3.19 0.47
N THR A 195 6.31 -3.65 1.69
CA THR A 195 7.34 -4.14 2.61
C THR A 195 7.07 -5.59 2.96
N MET A 196 6.99 -6.42 1.93
CA MET A 196 6.68 -7.85 2.00
C MET A 196 5.26 -8.12 2.49
N GLY A 197 4.29 -7.47 1.85
CA GLY A 197 2.86 -7.60 2.15
C GLY A 197 2.33 -6.50 3.07
N HIS A 198 3.18 -5.77 3.79
CA HIS A 198 2.77 -4.57 4.52
C HIS A 198 2.91 -3.34 3.63
N PHE A 199 1.83 -2.58 3.47
CA PHE A 199 1.77 -1.45 2.56
C PHE A 199 1.71 -0.13 3.29
N VAL A 200 2.57 0.80 2.89
CA VAL A 200 2.59 2.16 3.45
C VAL A 200 2.56 3.20 2.35
N CYS A 201 1.86 4.30 2.60
CA CYS A 201 1.91 5.47 1.73
C CYS A 201 3.12 6.32 2.11
N GLY A 202 3.77 6.96 1.16
CA GLY A 202 4.78 7.97 1.44
C GLY A 202 4.82 9.07 0.39
N TRP A 203 5.43 10.19 0.76
CA TRP A 203 5.70 11.28 -0.16
C TRP A 203 7.11 11.82 0.06
N VAL A 204 7.68 12.40 -1.00
CA VAL A 204 9.03 12.97 -0.96
C VAL A 204 8.96 14.49 -1.05
N LYS A 205 9.57 15.17 -0.08
CA LYS A 205 9.75 16.62 -0.07
C LYS A 205 11.23 16.97 -0.19
N LYS A 206 11.54 17.87 -1.11
CA LYS A 206 12.87 18.49 -1.19
C LYS A 206 13.07 19.43 0.00
N LYS A 207 14.20 19.32 0.69
CA LYS A 207 14.62 20.31 1.70
C LYS A 207 15.57 21.34 1.15
N GLU A 208 16.77 20.91 0.74
CA GLU A 208 17.87 21.75 0.27
C GLU A 208 18.75 20.97 -0.72
N LYS A 209 19.76 21.60 -1.33
CA LYS A 209 20.63 20.98 -2.35
C LYS A 209 21.05 19.54 -1.95
N ASN A 210 20.58 18.55 -2.72
CA ASN A 210 20.82 17.11 -2.57
C ASN A 210 20.26 16.40 -1.31
N ASN A 211 19.42 17.05 -0.50
CA ASN A 211 18.75 16.44 0.65
C ASN A 211 17.25 16.22 0.38
N LYS A 212 16.78 14.98 0.57
CA LYS A 212 15.37 14.58 0.42
C LYS A 212 14.82 14.07 1.75
N ASP A 213 13.63 14.55 2.12
CA ASP A 213 12.85 13.99 3.22
C ASP A 213 11.77 13.09 2.61
N ILE A 214 11.75 11.81 2.99
CA ILE A 214 10.60 10.93 2.74
C ILE A 214 9.77 10.91 4.01
N THR A 215 8.50 11.24 3.90
CA THR A 215 7.57 11.01 5.00
C THR A 215 6.68 9.82 4.66
N ILE A 216 6.66 8.85 5.55
CA ILE A 216 5.85 7.65 5.52
C ILE A 216 4.59 7.88 6.36
N LEU A 217 3.44 7.62 5.75
CA LEU A 217 2.12 7.58 6.36
C LEU A 217 1.80 6.13 6.71
N GLU A 218 2.02 5.82 7.98
CA GLU A 218 1.84 4.49 8.55
C GLU A 218 0.52 4.43 9.32
N THR A 219 -0.20 3.32 9.20
CA THR A 219 -1.32 3.02 10.11
C THR A 219 -0.81 2.24 11.31
N ILE A 220 -1.45 2.32 12.47
CA ILE A 220 -0.93 1.64 13.68
C ILE A 220 -0.64 0.17 13.36
N PRO A 221 0.62 -0.30 13.49
CA PRO A 221 0.94 -1.70 13.28
C PRO A 221 0.33 -2.53 14.42
N HIS A 222 -0.09 -3.77 14.11
CA HIS A 222 -0.83 -4.63 15.05
C HIS A 222 -0.15 -4.77 16.43
N LEU A 223 1.19 -4.71 16.46
CA LEU A 223 2.00 -4.82 17.67
C LEU A 223 1.82 -3.63 18.66
N ASP A 224 1.38 -2.46 18.19
CA ASP A 224 1.27 -1.23 18.99
C ASP A 224 -0.17 -0.89 19.41
N THR A 225 -1.18 -1.62 18.93
CA THR A 225 -2.61 -1.43 19.26
C THR A 225 -2.91 -1.54 20.76
N LYS A 226 -2.08 -2.24 21.53
CA LYS A 226 -2.23 -2.36 22.99
C LYS A 226 -1.75 -1.13 23.78
N LYS A 227 -1.07 -0.16 23.16
CA LYS A 227 -0.40 0.96 23.87
C LYS A 227 -0.95 2.36 23.57
N ASN A 228 -1.55 2.62 22.42
CA ASN A 228 -1.83 4.00 21.99
C ASN A 228 -3.33 4.31 21.86
N LYS A 229 -3.91 4.93 22.90
CA LYS A 229 -5.32 5.39 22.91
C LYS A 229 -5.53 6.85 22.50
N ASN A 230 -4.48 7.66 22.34
CA ASN A 230 -4.60 9.10 22.04
C ASN A 230 -3.55 9.53 21.00
N LEU A 231 -3.90 9.47 19.71
CA LEU A 231 -3.07 10.06 18.64
C LEU A 231 -3.56 11.48 18.34
N GLN A 232 -2.69 12.47 18.56
CA GLN A 232 -2.83 13.84 18.03
C GLN A 232 -1.58 14.13 17.19
N ILE A 233 -1.79 14.41 15.90
CA ILE A 233 -0.71 14.75 14.96
C ILE A 233 -0.53 16.26 14.95
N PHE A 234 0.69 16.74 15.26
CA PHE A 234 1.06 18.15 15.12
C PHE A 234 1.85 18.35 13.82
N PHE A 235 1.51 19.41 13.08
CA PHE A 235 2.25 19.84 11.89
C PHE A 235 3.10 21.05 12.26
N GLU A 236 4.42 20.97 12.00
CA GLU A 236 5.30 22.15 11.91
C GLU A 236 5.24 22.76 10.51
#